data_AF-A0A356QIS0-F1
#
_entry.id   AF-A0A356QIS0-F1
#
_cell.length_a   1.000
_cell.length_b   1.000
_cell.length_c   1.000
_cell.angle_alpha   90.00
_cell.angle_beta   90.00
_cell.angle_gamma   90.00
#
_symmetry.space_group_name_H-M   'P 1'
#
loop_
_entity.id
_entity.type
_entity.pdbx_description
1 polymer ?
#
loop_
_entity_poly.entity_id
_entity_poly.type
_entity_poly.pdbx_seq_one_letter_code
_entity_poly.pdbx_strand_id
1 'polypeptide(L)'
;GIDIPPNYGQAYRDAFTSVFHSLADEYDIPLVPFLLEDIALNKQLMQSDGIHPTAEAQPIILDNVWPELEPMLEETYQASSQ
;
A
#
# COMPACT_ATOMS: atom_id res chain seq x y z
N GLY A 1 1.67 1.59 3.14
CA GLY A 1 0.61 2.19 3.95
C GLY A 1 -0.63 1.35 3.83
N ILE A 2 -1.40 1.30 4.93
CA ILE A 2 -2.74 0.73 4.95
C ILE A 2 -3.68 1.83 5.44
N ASP A 3 -4.81 1.97 4.77
CA ASP A 3 -5.91 2.80 5.20
C ASP A 3 -7.06 1.91 5.70
N ILE A 4 -7.93 2.45 6.54
CA ILE A 4 -9.04 1.73 7.16
C ILE A 4 -10.38 2.35 6.80
N PRO A 5 -11.47 1.56 6.78
CA PRO A 5 -12.78 2.09 6.46
C PRO A 5 -13.22 3.16 7.48
N PRO A 6 -14.07 4.12 7.08
CA PRO A 6 -14.46 5.25 7.92
C PRO A 6 -15.36 4.88 9.11
N ASN A 7 -15.72 3.61 9.29
CA ASN A 7 -16.63 3.14 10.34
C ASN A 7 -16.05 3.25 11.77
N TYR A 8 -14.75 3.52 11.92
CA TYR A 8 -14.09 3.80 13.20
C TYR A 8 -14.02 5.30 13.53
N GLY A 9 -14.51 6.16 12.64
CA GLY A 9 -14.46 7.62 12.78
C GLY A 9 -13.17 8.24 12.21
N GLN A 10 -13.30 9.48 11.72
CA GLN A 10 -12.22 10.19 11.02
C GLN A 10 -10.93 10.31 11.86
N ALA A 11 -11.05 10.70 13.13
CA ALA A 11 -9.90 10.88 14.00
C ALA A 11 -9.08 9.59 14.20
N TYR A 12 -9.75 8.43 14.29
CA TYR A 12 -9.06 7.15 14.41
C TYR A 12 -8.40 6.73 13.10
N ARG A 13 -9.09 6.92 11.97
CA ARG A 13 -8.53 6.67 10.64
C ARG A 13 -7.27 7.51 10.39
N ASP A 14 -7.33 8.80 10.65
CA ASP A 14 -6.20 9.72 10.47
C ASP A 14 -5.02 9.31 11.35
N ALA A 15 -5.28 9.02 12.63
CA ALA A 15 -4.25 8.56 13.56
C ALA A 15 -3.61 7.23 13.10
N PHE A 16 -4.42 6.28 12.62
CA PHE A 16 -3.94 4.99 12.13
C PHE A 16 -3.07 5.15 10.87
N THR A 17 -3.56 5.85 9.86
CA THR A 17 -2.85 6.04 8.59
C THR A 17 -1.56 6.85 8.79
N SER A 18 -1.57 7.83 9.70
CA SER A 18 -0.38 8.63 10.04
C SER A 18 0.78 7.79 10.57
N VAL A 19 0.54 6.65 11.23
CA VAL A 19 1.63 5.80 11.74
C VAL A 19 2.55 5.35 10.61
N PHE A 20 1.99 4.97 9.46
CA PHE A 20 2.80 4.53 8.31
C PHE A 20 3.63 5.66 7.73
N HIS A 21 3.06 6.85 7.60
CA HIS A 21 3.78 8.03 7.12
C HIS A 21 4.89 8.46 8.08
N SER A 22 4.60 8.54 9.38
CA SER A 22 5.59 8.92 10.38
C SER A 22 6.77 7.95 10.45
N LEU A 23 6.53 6.64 10.32
CA LEU A 23 7.62 5.66 10.30
C LEU A 23 8.44 5.75 9.01
N ALA A 24 7.81 6.00 7.86
CA ALA A 24 8.53 6.18 6.60
C ALA A 24 9.47 7.41 6.67
N ASP A 25 8.96 8.53 7.21
CA ASP A 25 9.75 9.74 7.43
C ASP A 25 10.85 9.53 8.47
N GLU A 26 10.57 8.83 9.58
CA GLU A 26 11.54 8.58 10.66
C GLU A 26 12.74 7.74 10.19
N TYR A 27 12.47 6.73 9.36
CA TYR A 27 13.49 5.79 8.89
C TYR A 27 14.06 6.13 7.51
N ASP A 28 13.60 7.21 6.88
CA ASP A 28 14.00 7.62 5.52
C ASP A 28 13.84 6.47 4.50
N ILE A 29 12.66 5.85 4.48
CA ILE A 29 12.33 4.72 3.59
C ILE A 29 11.13 5.03 2.69
N PRO A 30 11.10 4.49 1.45
CA PRO A 30 9.95 4.64 0.55
C PRO A 30 8.65 4.09 1.15
N LEU A 31 7.52 4.68 0.74
CA LEU A 31 6.20 4.33 1.24
C LEU A 31 5.17 4.27 0.11
N VAL A 32 4.60 3.08 -0.12
CA VAL A 32 3.34 2.94 -0.87
C VAL A 32 2.21 3.56 -0.03
N PRO A 33 1.54 4.67 -0.40
CA PRO A 33 0.61 5.36 0.51
C PRO A 33 -0.59 4.49 0.90
N PHE A 34 -1.21 3.82 -0.07
CA PHE A 34 -2.29 2.87 0.17
C PHE A 34 -2.20 1.66 -0.78
N LEU A 35 -2.04 0.46 -0.20
CA LEU A 35 -1.88 -0.78 -0.97
C LEU A 35 -3.09 -1.11 -1.87
N LEU A 36 -4.30 -0.78 -1.41
CA LEU A 36 -5.56 -1.15 -2.07
C LEU A 36 -6.23 0.04 -2.77
N GLU A 37 -5.44 1.03 -3.18
CA GLU A 37 -5.90 2.12 -4.05
C GLU A 37 -6.57 1.53 -5.31
N ASP A 38 -7.67 2.14 -5.73
CA ASP A 38 -8.56 1.67 -6.82
C ASP A 38 -9.21 0.27 -6.64
N ILE A 39 -8.96 -0.43 -5.53
CA ILE A 39 -9.48 -1.78 -5.25
C ILE A 39 -10.53 -1.76 -4.15
N ALA A 40 -10.25 -1.13 -3.01
CA ALA A 40 -11.01 -1.31 -1.77
C ALA A 40 -12.52 -0.97 -1.86
N LEU A 41 -12.91 -0.11 -2.80
CA LEU A 41 -14.31 0.30 -3.03
C LEU A 41 -14.98 -0.46 -4.18
N ASN A 42 -14.23 -1.27 -4.93
CA ASN A 42 -14.71 -2.02 -6.07
C ASN A 42 -15.13 -3.43 -5.66
N LYS A 43 -16.44 -3.67 -5.56
CA LYS A 43 -16.99 -4.97 -5.12
C LYS A 43 -16.61 -6.14 -6.02
N GLN A 44 -16.31 -5.92 -7.31
CA GLN A 44 -15.89 -6.98 -8.22
C GLN A 44 -14.45 -7.43 -7.96
N LEU A 45 -13.64 -6.58 -7.33
CA LEU A 45 -12.25 -6.83 -6.97
C LEU A 45 -12.09 -7.30 -5.51
N MET A 46 -13.19 -7.46 -4.77
CA MET A 46 -13.20 -7.92 -3.39
C MET A 46 -13.86 -9.30 -3.27
N GLN A 47 -13.33 -10.14 -2.39
CA GLN A 47 -13.90 -11.43 -2.03
C GLN A 47 -15.24 -11.24 -1.31
N SER A 48 -15.96 -12.35 -1.10
CA SER A 48 -17.31 -12.33 -0.51
C SER A 48 -17.39 -11.74 0.89
N ASP A 49 -16.27 -11.64 1.62
CA ASP A 49 -16.19 -10.98 2.92
C ASP A 49 -16.11 -9.45 2.86
N GLY A 50 -15.85 -8.87 1.68
CA GLY A 50 -15.69 -7.43 1.47
C GLY A 50 -14.44 -6.83 2.12
N ILE A 51 -13.48 -7.65 2.54
CA ILE A 51 -12.24 -7.24 3.22
C ILE A 51 -11.01 -7.61 2.39
N HIS A 52 -11.02 -8.77 1.73
CA HIS A 52 -9.85 -9.24 0.98
C HIS A 52 -10.01 -9.04 -0.53
N PRO A 53 -8.96 -8.62 -1.26
CA PRO A 53 -8.99 -8.56 -2.72
C PRO A 53 -9.10 -9.95 -3.37
N THR A 54 -9.69 -10.02 -4.57
CA THR A 54 -9.71 -11.25 -5.38
C THR A 54 -8.39 -11.47 -6.13
N ALA A 55 -8.30 -12.57 -6.89
CA ALA A 55 -7.16 -12.84 -7.76
C ALA A 55 -7.04 -11.82 -8.90
N GLU A 56 -8.18 -11.33 -9.41
CA GLU A 56 -8.25 -10.33 -10.48
C GLU A 56 -7.73 -8.96 -10.04
N ALA A 57 -7.72 -8.68 -8.73
CA ALA A 57 -7.19 -7.44 -8.17
C ALA A 57 -5.65 -7.42 -8.07
N GLN A 58 -5.00 -8.59 -8.12
CA GLN A 58 -3.56 -8.71 -7.84
C GLN A 58 -2.66 -7.91 -8.81
N PRO A 59 -2.96 -7.82 -10.13
CA PRO A 59 -2.19 -6.96 -11.03
C PRO A 59 -2.25 -5.47 -10.62
N ILE A 60 -3.39 -5.00 -10.13
CA ILE A 60 -3.54 -3.60 -9.67
C ILE A 60 -2.75 -3.38 -8.38
N ILE A 61 -2.73 -4.38 -7.48
CA ILE A 61 -1.87 -4.34 -6.29
C ILE A 61 -0.40 -4.22 -6.68
N LEU A 62 0.04 -4.96 -7.72
CA LEU A 62 1.39 -4.82 -8.26
C LEU A 62 1.64 -3.39 -8.77
N ASP A 63 0.72 -2.84 -9.57
CA ASP A 63 0.84 -1.47 -10.10
C ASP A 63 0.92 -0.42 -8.99
N ASN A 64 0.24 -0.64 -7.85
CA ASN A 64 0.32 0.25 -6.68
C ASN A 64 1.67 0.16 -5.94
N VAL A 65 2.33 -1.00 -5.98
CA VAL A 65 3.60 -1.25 -5.27
C VAL A 65 4.81 -0.92 -6.14
N TRP A 66 4.70 -1.13 -7.45
CA TRP A 66 5.82 -1.08 -8.38
C TRP A 66 6.60 0.24 -8.39
N PRO A 67 5.96 1.43 -8.37
CA PRO A 67 6.67 2.71 -8.38
C PRO A 67 7.65 2.89 -7.22
N GLU A 68 7.35 2.31 -6.06
CA GLU A 68 8.21 2.37 -4.89
C GLU A 68 9.24 1.22 -4.86
N LEU A 69 8.86 0.04 -5.35
CA LEU A 69 9.72 -1.16 -5.30
C LEU A 69 10.79 -1.20 -6.40
N GLU A 70 10.45 -0.81 -7.63
CA GLU A 70 11.36 -0.90 -8.78
C GLU A 70 12.69 -0.16 -8.56
N PRO A 71 12.70 1.11 -8.09
CA PRO A 71 13.97 1.83 -7.84
C PRO A 71 14.87 1.14 -6.82
N MET A 72 14.28 0.51 -5.79
CA MET A 72 15.03 -0.21 -4.75
C MET A 72 15.73 -1.46 -5.29
N LEU A 73 15.11 -2.13 -6.26
CA LEU A 73 15.69 -3.30 -6.91
C LEU A 73 16.86 -2.91 -7.82
N GLU A 74 16.74 -1.79 -8.54
CA GLU A 74 17.81 -1.25 -9.38
C GLU A 74 19.02 -0.86 -8.53
N GLU A 75 18.81 -0.15 -7.42
CA GLU A 75 19.89 0.22 -6.48
C GLU A 75 20.60 -1.03 -5.94
N THR A 76 19.84 -2.03 -5.50
CA THR A 76 20.38 -3.29 -4.99
C THR A 76 21.20 -4.04 -6.05
N TYR A 77 20.72 -4.05 -7.30
CA TYR A 77 21.43 -4.68 -8.41
C TYR A 77 22.75 -3.97 -8.73
N GLN A 78 22.76 -2.64 -8.72
CA GLN A 78 23.99 -1.85 -8.93
C GLN A 78 24.99 -2.03 -7.78
N ALA A 79 24.52 -2.08 -6.53
CA ALA A 79 25.37 -2.27 -5.36
C ALA A 79 26.01 -3.66 -5.30
N SER A 80 25.34 -4.70 -5.81
CA SER A 80 25.85 -6.08 -5.84
C SER A 80 26.73 -6.40 -7.06
N SER A 81 26.72 -5.53 -8.06
CA SER A 81 27.53 -5.67 -9.28
C SER A 81 28.88 -4.92 -9.22
N GLN A 82 29.16 -4.26 -8.08
CA GLN A 82 30.46 -3.64 -7.75
C GLN A 82 31.23 -4.50 -6.75
#